data_AF-A0A250KSD2-F1
#
_entry.id   AF-A0A250KSD2-F1
#
_cell.length_a   1.000
_cell.length_b   1.000
_cell.length_c   1.000
_cell.angle_alpha   90.00
_cell.angle_beta   90.00
_cell.angle_gamma   90.00
#
_symmetry.space_group_name_H-M   'P 1'
#
loop_
_entity.id
_entity.type
_entity.pdbx_description
1 polymer ?
#
loop_
_entity_poly.entity_id
_entity_poly.type
_entity_poly.pdbx_seq_one_letter_code
_entity_poly.pdbx_strand_id
1 'polypeptide(L)'
;MNYLKRLFVSFKGQIDQVADEFENHEALAGAAIQDLQALAGKTRLHLHRVGKLSEHYQKQLQEQQEQARLWSERAVKVRATDEQKALQCVKRLRDTQRQIVVLEQQYRDSSAQEAKIREDLNAIQEQLQVLKNKKEILAARQNRANLQGALLNQAGTRLPDVQTVFDRWEGSVVSAELETPDRIETDSFASAFEQEEDELALRMMLDELDGQSESAEKR
;
A
#
# COMPACT_ATOMS: atom_id res chain seq x y z
N MET A 1 5.89 17.19 -15.70
CA MET A 1 5.79 16.25 -16.86
C MET A 1 6.40 14.92 -16.44
N ASN A 2 5.84 13.79 -16.87
CA ASN A 2 5.97 12.53 -16.12
C ASN A 2 7.22 11.72 -16.51
N TYR A 3 8.23 11.71 -15.65
CA TYR A 3 9.35 10.76 -15.73
C TYR A 3 8.88 9.30 -15.64
N LEU A 4 7.83 9.02 -14.86
CA LEU A 4 7.16 7.71 -14.77
C LEU A 4 6.72 7.16 -16.13
N LYS A 5 6.20 8.02 -17.03
CA LYS A 5 5.78 7.61 -18.38
C LYS A 5 6.95 7.22 -19.29
N ARG A 6 8.18 7.66 -18.97
CA ARG A 6 9.36 7.41 -19.82
C ARG A 6 10.05 6.08 -19.49
N LEU A 7 9.97 5.60 -18.24
CA LEU A 7 10.42 4.27 -17.85
C LEU A 7 9.58 3.15 -18.51
N PHE A 8 8.26 3.33 -18.56
CA PHE A 8 7.31 2.40 -19.20
C PHE A 8 7.60 2.07 -20.67
N VAL A 9 8.30 2.95 -21.40
CA VAL A 9 8.54 2.76 -22.85
C VAL A 9 9.76 1.88 -23.13
N SER A 10 10.73 1.80 -22.22
CA SER A 10 12.03 1.15 -22.49
C SER A 10 12.04 -0.36 -22.29
N PHE A 11 11.00 -0.96 -21.68
CA PHE A 11 10.96 -2.39 -21.37
C PHE A 11 10.36 -3.26 -22.51
N LYS A 12 9.73 -2.65 -23.52
CA LYS A 12 8.92 -3.34 -24.54
C LYS A 12 9.75 -3.97 -25.69
N GLY A 13 11.06 -4.18 -25.51
CA GLY A 13 11.98 -4.39 -26.63
C GLY A 13 12.65 -5.76 -26.77
N GLN A 14 12.56 -6.66 -25.78
CA GLN A 14 13.38 -7.89 -25.73
C GLN A 14 12.63 -9.10 -25.11
N ILE A 15 11.38 -9.35 -25.51
CA ILE A 15 10.64 -10.56 -25.12
C ILE A 15 9.86 -11.11 -26.33
N ASP A 16 10.58 -11.62 -27.32
CA ASP A 16 10.04 -12.52 -28.34
C ASP A 16 10.82 -13.85 -28.25
N GLN A 17 10.10 -14.98 -28.27
CA GLN A 17 10.57 -16.36 -28.03
C GLN A 17 10.91 -16.77 -26.57
N VAL A 18 9.90 -17.16 -25.78
CA VAL A 18 10.05 -18.29 -24.82
C VAL A 18 8.76 -19.13 -24.83
N ALA A 19 8.92 -20.45 -24.70
CA ALA A 19 7.93 -21.49 -24.94
C ALA A 19 7.30 -22.08 -23.65
N ASP A 20 7.24 -21.29 -22.58
CA ASP A 20 7.28 -21.80 -21.19
C ASP A 20 6.36 -21.01 -20.25
N GLU A 21 5.17 -20.64 -20.72
CA GLU A 21 4.45 -19.50 -20.14
C GLU A 21 3.63 -19.85 -18.89
N PHE A 22 3.79 -21.05 -18.32
CA PHE A 22 3.12 -21.47 -17.10
C PHE A 22 3.90 -21.09 -15.83
N GLU A 23 5.19 -21.47 -15.73
CA GLU A 23 6.07 -20.92 -14.67
C GLU A 23 6.20 -19.39 -14.81
N ASN A 24 6.22 -18.90 -16.05
CA ASN A 24 6.48 -17.50 -16.35
C ASN A 24 5.40 -16.55 -15.79
N HIS A 25 4.14 -16.97 -15.61
CA HIS A 25 3.09 -16.10 -15.08
C HIS A 25 3.15 -15.92 -13.56
N GLU A 26 3.44 -16.98 -12.80
CA GLU A 26 3.70 -16.84 -11.37
C GLU A 26 5.01 -16.10 -11.11
N ALA A 27 6.04 -16.37 -11.92
CA ALA A 27 7.31 -15.66 -11.89
C ALA A 27 7.15 -14.16 -12.21
N LEU A 28 6.33 -13.81 -13.20
CA LEU A 28 6.00 -12.42 -13.56
C LEU A 28 5.22 -11.69 -12.46
N ALA A 29 4.23 -12.34 -11.84
CA ALA A 29 3.54 -11.79 -10.67
C ALA A 29 4.51 -11.61 -9.49
N GLY A 30 5.42 -12.57 -9.29
CA GLY A 30 6.53 -12.47 -8.34
C GLY A 30 7.46 -11.29 -8.61
N ALA A 31 7.87 -11.09 -9.85
CA ALA A 31 8.72 -9.98 -10.29
C ALA A 31 8.03 -8.62 -10.08
N ALA A 32 6.75 -8.49 -10.45
CA ALA A 32 5.97 -7.27 -10.20
C ALA A 32 5.85 -6.94 -8.69
N ILE A 33 5.66 -7.97 -7.85
CA ILE A 33 5.67 -7.83 -6.39
C ILE A 33 7.06 -7.41 -5.89
N GLN A 34 8.15 -7.96 -6.43
CA GLN A 34 9.52 -7.58 -6.07
C GLN A 34 9.86 -6.14 -6.49
N ASP A 35 9.44 -5.71 -7.68
CA ASP A 35 9.61 -4.34 -8.16
C ASP A 35 8.87 -3.32 -7.28
N LEU A 36 7.63 -3.62 -6.88
CA LEU A 36 6.88 -2.78 -5.94
C LEU A 36 7.48 -2.79 -4.53
N GLN A 37 8.06 -3.90 -4.07
CA GLN A 37 8.83 -3.95 -2.82
C GLN A 37 10.09 -3.08 -2.89
N ALA A 38 10.83 -3.15 -4.00
CA ALA A 38 12.02 -2.33 -4.25
C ALA A 38 11.66 -0.84 -4.35
N LEU A 39 10.53 -0.50 -4.98
CA LEU A 39 9.99 0.85 -5.03
C LEU A 39 9.59 1.35 -3.64
N ALA A 40 8.84 0.56 -2.87
CA ALA A 40 8.47 0.88 -1.49
C ALA A 40 9.70 1.13 -0.60
N GLY A 41 10.75 0.32 -0.75
CA GLY A 41 12.03 0.52 -0.06
C GLY A 41 12.70 1.85 -0.41
N LYS A 42 12.76 2.20 -1.70
CA LYS A 42 13.28 3.49 -2.19
C LYS A 42 12.44 4.67 -1.66
N THR A 43 11.12 4.56 -1.69
CA THR A 43 10.19 5.59 -1.18
C THR A 43 10.32 5.78 0.33
N ARG A 44 10.46 4.69 1.11
CA ARG A 44 10.75 4.77 2.57
C ARG A 44 12.06 5.52 2.87
N LEU A 45 13.12 5.23 2.11
CA LEU A 45 14.40 5.94 2.25
C LEU A 45 14.28 7.42 1.87
N HIS A 46 13.49 7.74 0.84
CA HIS A 46 13.22 9.12 0.45
C HIS A 46 12.44 9.87 1.53
N LEU A 47 11.38 9.25 2.06
CA LEU A 47 10.55 9.79 3.16
C LEU A 47 11.40 10.08 4.40
N HIS A 48 12.28 9.16 4.80
CA HIS A 48 13.18 9.36 5.92
C HIS A 48 14.14 10.55 5.71
N ARG A 49 14.69 10.71 4.51
CA ARG A 49 15.58 11.84 4.17
C ARG A 49 14.85 13.18 4.20
N VAL A 50 13.63 13.24 3.65
CA VAL A 50 12.82 14.47 3.64
C VAL A 50 12.32 14.81 5.04
N GLY A 51 11.89 13.82 5.84
CA GLY A 51 11.54 14.03 7.25
C GLY A 51 12.71 14.57 8.08
N LYS A 52 13.93 14.04 7.88
CA LYS A 52 15.14 14.59 8.53
C LYS A 52 15.47 16.01 8.08
N LEU A 53 15.16 16.38 6.84
CA LEU A 53 15.31 17.75 6.35
C LEU A 53 14.25 18.69 6.97
N SER A 54 12.99 18.27 7.04
CA SER A 54 11.91 18.98 7.74
C SER A 54 12.25 19.22 9.21
N GLU A 55 12.69 18.18 9.94
CA GLU A 55 13.16 18.29 11.33
C GLU A 55 14.32 19.29 11.49
N HIS A 56 15.25 19.33 10.52
CA HIS A 56 16.37 20.25 10.55
C HIS A 56 15.93 21.71 10.38
N TYR A 57 15.09 22.00 9.38
CA TYR A 57 14.53 23.35 9.20
C TYR A 57 13.67 23.78 10.38
N GLN A 58 12.90 22.87 10.98
CA GLN A 58 12.10 23.16 12.18
C GLN A 58 12.98 23.60 13.36
N LYS A 59 14.11 22.92 13.60
CA LYS A 59 15.06 23.28 14.66
C LYS A 59 15.72 24.64 14.39
N GLN A 60 16.21 24.86 13.16
CA GLN A 60 16.78 26.16 12.77
C GLN A 60 15.76 27.30 12.90
N LEU A 61 14.49 27.05 12.56
CA LEU A 61 13.42 28.01 12.72
C LEU A 61 13.20 28.38 14.19
N GLN A 62 13.15 27.40 15.10
CA GLN A 62 13.04 27.62 16.54
C GLN A 62 14.24 28.41 17.10
N GLU A 63 15.46 28.05 16.70
CA GLU A 63 16.69 28.76 17.09
C GLU A 63 16.66 30.23 16.63
N GLN A 64 16.25 30.50 15.39
CA GLN A 64 16.19 31.88 14.87
C GLN A 64 15.04 32.69 15.49
N GLN A 65 13.89 32.06 15.77
CA GLN A 65 12.79 32.69 16.52
C GLN A 65 13.24 33.11 17.92
N GLU A 66 14.02 32.27 18.61
CA GLU A 66 14.61 32.62 19.90
C GLU A 66 15.65 33.75 19.77
N GLN A 67 16.52 33.73 18.76
CA GLN A 67 17.44 34.85 18.51
C GLN A 67 16.68 36.16 18.22
N ALA A 68 15.57 36.12 17.49
CA ALA A 68 14.73 37.30 17.25
C ALA A 68 14.16 37.85 18.57
N ARG A 69 13.65 36.98 19.46
CA ARG A 69 13.20 37.38 20.80
C ARG A 69 14.31 38.07 21.58
N LEU A 70 15.50 37.45 21.65
CA LEU A 70 16.65 37.98 22.38
C LEU A 70 17.16 39.32 21.81
N TRP A 71 17.20 39.49 20.49
CA TRP A 71 17.60 40.76 19.88
C TRP A 71 16.56 41.88 20.11
N SER A 72 15.28 41.54 20.10
CA SER A 72 14.19 42.48 20.46
C SER A 72 14.32 42.95 21.90
N GLU A 73 14.45 42.03 22.87
CA GLU A 73 14.65 42.37 24.27
C GLU A 73 15.90 43.23 24.51
N ARG A 74 17.02 42.88 23.88
CA ARG A 74 18.28 43.64 23.97
C ARG A 74 18.13 45.05 23.41
N ALA A 75 17.45 45.21 22.27
CA ALA A 75 17.18 46.52 21.68
C ALA A 75 16.38 47.41 22.65
N VAL A 76 15.32 46.88 23.27
CA VAL A 76 14.51 47.62 24.26
C VAL A 76 15.33 47.99 25.50
N LYS A 77 16.06 47.03 26.08
CA LYS A 77 16.87 47.23 27.31
C LYS A 77 17.99 48.26 27.12
N VAL A 78 18.64 48.28 25.95
CA VAL A 78 19.81 49.14 25.68
C VAL A 78 19.42 50.53 25.17
N ARG A 79 18.21 50.73 24.62
CA ARG A 79 17.75 52.01 24.05
C ARG A 79 17.87 53.20 25.01
N ALA A 80 17.67 52.98 26.32
CA ALA A 80 17.73 54.04 27.33
C ALA A 80 19.15 54.49 27.68
N THR A 81 20.19 53.72 27.33
CA THR A 81 21.59 53.97 27.71
C THR A 81 22.53 54.14 26.53
N ASP A 82 22.25 53.50 25.40
CA ASP A 82 23.07 53.56 24.18
C ASP A 82 22.20 53.30 22.93
N GLU A 83 21.73 54.39 22.32
CA GLU A 83 20.87 54.31 21.12
C GLU A 83 21.59 53.64 19.93
N GLN A 84 22.90 53.84 19.77
CA GLN A 84 23.65 53.23 18.66
C GLN A 84 23.71 51.71 18.81
N LYS A 85 23.96 51.19 20.02
CA LYS A 85 23.91 49.74 20.29
C LYS A 85 22.50 49.18 20.15
N ALA A 86 21.46 49.94 20.52
CA ALA A 86 20.07 49.53 20.30
C ALA A 86 19.75 49.39 18.80
N LEU A 87 20.17 50.35 17.97
CA LEU A 87 20.02 50.28 16.52
C LEU A 87 20.76 49.08 15.89
N GLN A 88 21.95 48.71 16.40
CA GLN A 88 22.63 47.48 15.97
C GLN A 88 21.86 46.20 16.35
N CYS A 89 21.19 46.18 17.51
CA CYS A 89 20.32 45.07 17.89
C CYS A 89 19.09 44.98 16.96
N VAL A 90 18.47 46.10 16.60
CA VAL A 90 17.36 46.16 15.63
C VAL A 90 17.81 45.72 14.23
N LYS A 91 19.03 46.07 13.80
CA LYS A 91 19.59 45.58 12.53
C LYS A 91 19.71 44.05 12.52
N ARG A 92 20.28 43.46 13.59
CA ARG A 92 20.39 42.00 13.74
C ARG A 92 19.02 41.33 13.79
N LEU A 93 18.07 41.88 14.53
CA LEU A 93 16.69 41.40 14.57
C LEU A 93 16.07 41.32 13.18
N ARG A 94 16.19 42.39 12.37
CA ARG A 94 15.65 42.42 11.00
C ARG A 94 16.31 41.38 10.10
N ASP A 95 17.62 41.18 10.23
CA ASP A 95 18.35 40.21 9.41
C ASP A 95 18.02 38.76 9.84
N THR A 96 17.82 38.48 11.14
CA THR A 96 17.23 37.22 11.65
C THR A 96 15.79 37.01 11.16
N GLN A 97 14.93 38.03 11.19
CA GLN A 97 13.55 37.93 10.69
C GLN A 97 13.48 37.55 9.21
N ARG A 98 14.43 38.03 8.39
CA ARG A 98 14.56 37.61 6.98
C ARG A 98 14.93 36.13 6.85
N GLN A 99 15.82 35.63 7.72
CA GLN A 99 16.19 34.20 7.75
C GLN A 99 15.01 33.33 8.19
N ILE A 100 14.22 33.77 9.19
CA ILE A 100 12.97 33.11 9.61
C ILE A 100 12.02 32.92 8.43
N VAL A 101 11.75 33.96 7.63
CA VAL A 101 10.83 33.86 6.47
C VAL A 101 11.32 32.82 5.44
N VAL A 102 12.63 32.75 5.18
CA VAL A 102 13.21 31.76 4.26
C VAL A 102 13.10 30.34 4.84
N LEU A 103 13.39 30.15 6.13
CA LEU A 103 13.29 28.86 6.81
C LEU A 103 11.84 28.38 6.93
N GLU A 104 10.88 29.27 7.16
CA GLU A 104 9.46 28.94 7.16
C GLU A 104 9.00 28.42 5.78
N GLN A 105 9.44 29.06 4.70
CA GLN A 105 9.10 28.60 3.35
C GLN A 105 9.73 27.22 3.07
N GLN A 106 11.02 27.05 3.39
CA GLN A 106 11.73 25.77 3.24
C GLN A 106 11.10 24.64 4.03
N TYR A 107 10.68 24.90 5.29
CA TYR A 107 9.97 23.94 6.13
C TYR A 107 8.58 23.58 5.56
N ARG A 108 7.80 24.57 5.12
CA ARG A 108 6.49 24.33 4.48
C ARG A 108 6.64 23.46 3.23
N ASP A 109 7.63 23.77 2.38
CA ASP A 109 7.88 23.03 1.15
C ASP A 109 8.36 21.59 1.44
N SER A 110 9.26 21.39 2.42
CA SER A 110 9.74 20.05 2.79
C SER A 110 8.64 19.22 3.45
N SER A 111 7.83 19.77 4.34
CA SER A 111 6.67 19.08 4.94
C SER A 111 5.59 18.74 3.91
N ALA A 112 5.35 19.61 2.91
CA ALA A 112 4.42 19.33 1.83
C ALA A 112 4.93 18.21 0.89
N GLN A 113 6.25 18.12 0.68
CA GLN A 113 6.86 16.98 -0.03
C GLN A 113 6.78 15.69 0.81
N GLU A 114 7.04 15.77 2.11
CA GLU A 114 6.96 14.64 3.04
C GLU A 114 5.56 14.00 3.05
N ALA A 115 4.50 14.82 3.08
CA ALA A 115 3.13 14.36 3.02
C ALA A 115 2.84 13.57 1.72
N LYS A 116 3.23 14.12 0.56
CA LYS A 116 3.06 13.46 -0.75
C LYS A 116 3.81 12.13 -0.85
N ILE A 117 5.07 12.09 -0.39
CA ILE A 117 5.87 10.85 -0.39
C ILE A 117 5.24 9.79 0.54
N ARG A 118 4.55 10.21 1.61
CA ARG A 118 3.81 9.33 2.51
C ARG A 118 2.53 8.79 1.85
N GLU A 119 1.79 9.62 1.12
CA GLU A 119 0.65 9.20 0.29
C GLU A 119 1.08 8.20 -0.80
N ASP A 120 2.14 8.51 -1.55
CA ASP A 120 2.75 7.61 -2.54
C ASP A 120 3.14 6.25 -1.92
N LEU A 121 3.76 6.28 -0.73
CA LEU A 121 4.16 5.07 -0.02
C LEU A 121 2.96 4.22 0.42
N ASN A 122 1.86 4.83 0.84
CA ASN A 122 0.63 4.12 1.20
C ASN A 122 0.01 3.47 -0.05
N ALA A 123 -0.11 4.21 -1.15
CA ALA A 123 -0.63 3.67 -2.42
C ALA A 123 0.19 2.47 -2.95
N ILE A 124 1.53 2.52 -2.83
CA ILE A 124 2.39 1.39 -3.17
C ILE A 124 2.14 0.18 -2.25
N GLN A 125 1.90 0.41 -0.95
CA GLN A 125 1.63 -0.68 0.01
C GLN A 125 0.26 -1.33 -0.24
N GLU A 126 -0.77 -0.54 -0.57
CA GLU A 126 -2.09 -1.04 -0.97
C GLU A 126 -2.01 -1.89 -2.24
N GLN A 127 -1.35 -1.38 -3.30
CA GLN A 127 -1.10 -2.11 -4.55
C GLN A 127 -0.36 -3.44 -4.31
N LEU A 128 0.67 -3.41 -3.46
CA LEU A 128 1.46 -4.58 -3.08
C LEU A 128 0.61 -5.61 -2.32
N GLN A 129 -0.29 -5.19 -1.43
CA GLN A 129 -1.20 -6.09 -0.74
C GLN A 129 -2.23 -6.71 -1.71
N VAL A 130 -2.81 -5.92 -2.62
CA VAL A 130 -3.73 -6.41 -3.65
C VAL A 130 -3.06 -7.45 -4.54
N LEU A 131 -1.83 -7.20 -5.01
CA LEU A 131 -1.10 -8.14 -5.88
C LEU A 131 -0.66 -9.40 -5.15
N LYS A 132 -0.26 -9.32 -3.87
CA LYS A 132 -0.03 -10.51 -3.03
C LYS A 132 -1.31 -11.33 -2.89
N ASN A 133 -2.41 -10.72 -2.48
CA ASN A 133 -3.68 -11.42 -2.31
C ASN A 133 -4.14 -12.08 -3.63
N LYS A 134 -4.03 -11.37 -4.77
CA LYS A 134 -4.30 -11.95 -6.09
C LYS A 134 -3.39 -13.14 -6.39
N LYS A 135 -2.08 -13.03 -6.16
CA LYS A 135 -1.14 -14.15 -6.36
C LYS A 135 -1.54 -15.36 -5.52
N GLU A 136 -1.78 -15.21 -4.22
CA GLU A 136 -2.12 -16.34 -3.34
C GLU A 136 -3.44 -17.01 -3.76
N ILE A 137 -4.49 -16.22 -4.06
CA ILE A 137 -5.79 -16.75 -4.53
C ILE A 137 -5.61 -17.55 -5.82
N LEU A 138 -4.91 -16.98 -6.79
CA LEU A 138 -4.77 -17.58 -8.11
C LEU A 138 -3.78 -18.77 -8.09
N ALA A 139 -2.75 -18.76 -7.24
CA ALA A 139 -1.89 -19.91 -6.98
C ALA A 139 -2.65 -21.06 -6.29
N ALA A 140 -3.53 -20.76 -5.32
CA ALA A 140 -4.38 -21.77 -4.69
C ALA A 140 -5.38 -22.39 -5.68
N ARG A 141 -6.01 -21.58 -6.53
CA ARG A 141 -6.84 -22.06 -7.65
C ARG A 141 -6.03 -22.90 -8.63
N GLN A 142 -4.82 -22.48 -8.96
CA GLN A 142 -3.93 -23.21 -9.87
C GLN A 142 -3.51 -24.56 -9.29
N ASN A 143 -3.21 -24.65 -7.99
CA ASN A 143 -2.90 -25.93 -7.35
C ASN A 143 -4.08 -26.90 -7.39
N ARG A 144 -5.31 -26.42 -7.18
CA ARG A 144 -6.54 -27.22 -7.35
C ARG A 144 -6.72 -27.68 -8.81
N ALA A 145 -6.61 -26.75 -9.76
CA ALA A 145 -6.73 -27.04 -11.19
C ALA A 145 -5.62 -27.97 -11.70
N ASN A 146 -4.40 -27.90 -11.16
CA ASN A 146 -3.30 -28.80 -11.50
C ASN A 146 -3.52 -30.21 -10.94
N LEU A 147 -4.09 -30.35 -9.74
CA LEU A 147 -4.45 -31.66 -9.20
C LEU A 147 -5.55 -32.35 -10.02
N GLN A 148 -6.52 -31.58 -10.54
CA GLN A 148 -7.54 -32.09 -11.47
C GLN A 148 -6.98 -32.30 -12.90
N GLY A 149 -6.12 -31.39 -13.37
CA GLY A 149 -5.54 -31.39 -14.71
C GLY A 149 -4.44 -32.44 -14.94
N ALA A 150 -3.64 -32.76 -13.92
CA ALA A 150 -2.68 -33.86 -13.97
C ALA A 150 -3.35 -35.24 -14.09
N LEU A 151 -4.66 -35.33 -13.80
CA LEU A 151 -5.49 -36.50 -14.07
C LEU A 151 -6.06 -36.51 -15.51
N LEU A 152 -5.89 -35.43 -16.30
CA LEU A 152 -6.60 -35.19 -17.56
C LEU A 152 -5.70 -34.83 -18.79
N ASN A 153 -4.56 -34.15 -18.63
CA ASN A 153 -3.65 -33.72 -19.71
C ASN A 153 -2.19 -33.62 -19.23
N GLN A 154 -1.11 -34.00 -19.93
CA GLN A 154 -0.80 -34.59 -21.27
C GLN A 154 -0.73 -33.72 -22.54
N ALA A 155 -1.43 -32.59 -22.68
CA ALA A 155 -1.25 -31.64 -23.79
C ALA A 155 -1.69 -30.24 -23.36
N GLY A 156 -1.12 -29.11 -23.79
CA GLY A 156 0.01 -28.82 -24.69
C GLY A 156 0.05 -27.30 -24.96
N THR A 157 1.14 -26.61 -24.61
CA THR A 157 1.15 -25.15 -24.30
C THR A 157 1.42 -24.21 -25.49
N ARG A 158 0.93 -22.95 -25.45
CA ARG A 158 1.71 -21.67 -25.57
C ARG A 158 0.84 -20.36 -25.42
N LEU A 159 1.42 -19.21 -25.01
CA LEU A 159 0.75 -17.96 -24.54
C LEU A 159 1.50 -16.60 -24.85
N PRO A 160 0.81 -15.42 -24.83
CA PRO A 160 1.48 -14.11 -24.57
C PRO A 160 0.71 -13.02 -23.75
N ASP A 161 1.43 -11.90 -23.46
CA ASP A 161 1.10 -10.51 -22.99
C ASP A 161 0.39 -10.24 -21.63
N VAL A 162 0.82 -9.22 -20.85
CA VAL A 162 0.75 -9.06 -19.37
C VAL A 162 -0.57 -8.57 -18.76
N GLN A 163 -1.27 -7.60 -19.35
CA GLN A 163 -2.61 -7.24 -18.82
C GLN A 163 -3.59 -8.39 -19.13
N THR A 164 -3.48 -8.89 -20.35
CA THR A 164 -3.95 -10.20 -20.77
C THR A 164 -3.40 -11.36 -19.95
N VAL A 165 -2.29 -11.29 -19.20
CA VAL A 165 -1.87 -12.42 -18.32
C VAL A 165 -2.82 -12.55 -17.15
N PHE A 166 -3.23 -11.45 -16.51
CA PHE A 166 -4.24 -11.53 -15.45
C PHE A 166 -5.62 -11.89 -16.02
N ASP A 167 -6.05 -11.22 -17.08
CA ASP A 167 -7.36 -11.49 -17.70
C ASP A 167 -7.45 -12.92 -18.30
N ARG A 168 -6.34 -13.46 -18.79
CA ARG A 168 -6.25 -14.85 -19.31
C ARG A 168 -5.90 -15.87 -18.24
N TRP A 169 -5.28 -15.51 -17.11
CA TRP A 169 -5.16 -16.43 -15.98
C TRP A 169 -6.53 -16.61 -15.33
N GLU A 170 -7.28 -15.52 -15.12
CA GLU A 170 -8.69 -15.59 -14.74
C GLU A 170 -9.50 -16.36 -15.81
N GLY A 171 -9.32 -16.08 -17.10
CA GLY A 171 -9.98 -16.83 -18.19
C GLY A 171 -9.59 -18.32 -18.27
N SER A 172 -8.32 -18.67 -18.01
CA SER A 172 -7.82 -20.05 -18.03
C SER A 172 -8.33 -20.86 -16.84
N VAL A 173 -8.45 -20.22 -15.66
CA VAL A 173 -9.09 -20.83 -14.49
C VAL A 173 -10.57 -21.06 -14.77
N VAL A 174 -11.28 -20.07 -15.30
CA VAL A 174 -12.70 -20.19 -15.65
C VAL A 174 -12.96 -21.24 -16.75
N SER A 175 -12.09 -21.34 -17.76
CA SER A 175 -12.19 -22.41 -18.76
C SER A 175 -11.94 -23.80 -18.17
N ALA A 176 -10.96 -23.97 -17.28
CA ALA A 176 -10.71 -25.25 -16.60
C ALA A 176 -11.87 -25.65 -15.68
N GLU A 177 -12.55 -24.67 -15.05
CA GLU A 177 -13.77 -24.89 -14.27
C GLU A 177 -14.97 -25.26 -15.17
N LEU A 178 -15.07 -24.74 -16.40
CA LEU A 178 -16.16 -25.00 -17.36
C LEU A 178 -16.01 -26.27 -18.19
N GLU A 179 -14.79 -26.75 -18.44
CA GLU A 179 -14.53 -28.00 -19.19
C GLU A 179 -14.83 -29.28 -18.37
N THR A 180 -15.12 -29.13 -17.07
CA THR A 180 -15.58 -30.23 -16.21
C THR A 180 -17.09 -30.12 -15.99
N PRO A 181 -17.93 -30.99 -16.58
CA PRO A 181 -19.36 -30.99 -16.28
C PRO A 181 -19.58 -31.37 -14.82
N ASP A 182 -20.43 -30.62 -14.14
CA ASP A 182 -20.74 -30.80 -12.73
C ASP A 182 -21.48 -32.14 -12.51
N ARG A 183 -20.71 -33.22 -12.33
CA ARG A 183 -21.21 -34.45 -11.73
C ARG A 183 -21.16 -34.26 -10.23
N ILE A 184 -22.29 -33.77 -9.71
CA ILE A 184 -22.61 -33.88 -8.29
C ILE A 184 -22.79 -35.38 -7.98
N GLU A 185 -21.68 -36.07 -7.75
CA GLU A 185 -21.69 -37.25 -6.90
C GLU A 185 -21.91 -36.73 -5.47
N THR A 186 -23.18 -36.59 -5.10
CA THR A 186 -23.56 -36.45 -3.69
C THR A 186 -23.03 -37.68 -2.97
N ASP A 187 -22.00 -37.49 -2.15
CA ASP A 187 -21.67 -38.42 -1.10
C ASP A 187 -22.88 -38.47 -0.15
N SER A 188 -23.74 -39.46 -0.35
CA SER A 188 -24.97 -39.61 0.42
C SER A 188 -24.70 -39.96 1.89
N PHE A 189 -23.46 -40.26 2.25
CA PHE A 189 -23.03 -40.45 3.62
C PHE A 189 -22.67 -39.10 4.26
N ALA A 190 -21.80 -38.32 3.61
CA ALA A 190 -21.48 -36.96 4.08
C ALA A 190 -22.72 -36.06 4.19
N SER A 191 -23.57 -36.05 3.17
CA SER A 191 -24.80 -35.25 3.16
C SER A 191 -25.83 -35.65 4.23
N ALA A 192 -25.77 -36.88 4.75
CA ALA A 192 -26.63 -37.31 5.86
C ALA A 192 -26.14 -36.78 7.22
N PHE A 193 -24.81 -36.77 7.44
CA PHE A 193 -24.22 -36.16 8.64
C PHE A 193 -24.41 -34.65 8.65
N GLU A 194 -24.18 -33.95 7.52
CA GLU A 194 -24.42 -32.51 7.42
C GLU A 194 -25.89 -32.15 7.75
N GLN A 195 -26.86 -32.97 7.34
CA GLN A 195 -28.28 -32.78 7.67
C GLN A 195 -28.59 -33.04 9.15
N GLU A 196 -28.02 -34.08 9.78
CA GLU A 196 -28.20 -34.31 11.22
C GLU A 196 -27.55 -33.20 12.07
N GLU A 197 -26.37 -32.71 11.68
CA GLU A 197 -25.66 -31.63 12.37
C GLU A 197 -26.39 -30.28 12.23
N ASP A 198 -26.86 -29.93 11.03
CA ASP A 198 -27.69 -28.73 10.81
C ASP A 198 -29.05 -28.82 11.54
N GLU A 199 -29.72 -29.98 11.56
CA GLU A 199 -30.98 -30.13 12.30
C GLU A 199 -30.77 -29.94 13.81
N LEU A 200 -29.64 -30.42 14.36
CA LEU A 200 -29.28 -30.26 15.76
C LEU A 200 -28.94 -28.78 16.07
N ALA A 201 -28.19 -28.11 15.19
CA ALA A 201 -27.89 -26.67 15.32
C ALA A 201 -29.15 -25.79 15.23
N LEU A 202 -30.08 -26.12 14.31
CA LEU A 202 -31.36 -25.42 14.16
C LEU A 202 -32.27 -25.64 15.37
N ARG A 203 -32.29 -26.83 15.97
CA ARG A 203 -33.01 -27.07 17.24
C ARG A 203 -32.43 -26.27 18.39
N MET A 204 -31.10 -26.21 18.53
CA MET A 204 -30.47 -25.37 19.56
C MET A 204 -30.80 -23.88 19.38
N MET A 205 -30.83 -23.38 18.15
CA MET A 205 -31.28 -22.01 17.86
C MET A 205 -32.77 -21.81 18.12
N LEU A 206 -33.63 -22.82 17.89
CA LEU A 206 -35.06 -22.75 18.21
C LEU A 206 -35.30 -22.69 19.72
N ASP A 207 -34.62 -23.54 20.50
CA ASP A 207 -34.69 -23.54 21.97
C ASP A 207 -34.19 -22.20 22.55
N GLU A 208 -33.15 -21.60 21.95
CA GLU A 208 -32.65 -20.28 22.35
C GLU A 208 -33.66 -19.16 22.02
N LEU A 209 -34.35 -19.24 20.88
CA LEU A 209 -35.40 -18.29 20.51
C LEU A 209 -36.66 -18.43 21.40
N ASP A 210 -37.08 -19.65 21.74
CA ASP A 210 -38.19 -19.89 22.65
C ASP A 210 -37.86 -19.36 24.06
N GLY A 211 -36.64 -19.58 24.56
CA GLY A 211 -36.16 -18.99 25.82
C GLY A 211 -36.07 -17.45 25.81
N GLN A 212 -35.78 -16.85 24.65
CA GLN A 212 -35.84 -15.40 24.46
C GLN A 212 -37.29 -14.88 24.39
N SER A 213 -38.24 -15.68 23.89
CA SER A 213 -39.67 -15.32 23.88
C SER A 213 -40.29 -15.34 25.29
N GLU A 214 -40.02 -16.39 26.08
CA GLU A 214 -40.50 -16.51 27.47
C GLU A 214 -39.96 -15.41 28.40
N SER A 215 -38.74 -14.91 28.12
CA SER A 215 -38.12 -13.83 28.88
C SER A 215 -38.55 -12.44 28.41
N ALA A 216 -39.18 -12.32 27.23
CA ALA A 216 -39.86 -11.12 26.77
C ALA A 216 -41.28 -10.99 27.33
N GLU A 217 -42.03 -12.09 27.51
CA GLU A 217 -43.39 -12.07 28.10
C GLU A 217 -43.42 -11.85 29.62
N LYS A 218 -42.29 -12.02 30.32
CA LYS A 218 -42.17 -11.83 31.78
C LYS A 218 -41.64 -10.43 32.20
N ARG A 219 -41.72 -9.43 31.31
CA ARG A 219 -41.36 -8.02 31.55
C ARG A 219 -42.53 -7.07 31.34
#